data_AF-A0A1Q1FI80-F1
#
_entry.id   AF-A0A1Q1FI80-F1
#
_cell.length_a   1.000
_cell.length_b   1.000
_cell.length_c   1.000
_cell.angle_alpha   90.00
_cell.angle_beta   90.00
_cell.angle_gamma   90.00
#
_symmetry.space_group_name_H-M   'P 1'
#
loop_
_entity.id
_entity.type
_entity.pdbx_description
1 polymer ?
#
loop_
_entity_poly.entity_id
_entity_poly.type
_entity_poly.pdbx_seq_one_letter_code
_entity_poly.pdbx_strand_id
1 'polypeptide(L)'
;MTDDRDPEKTLEDWKAEMQAEHETAIADPDPDEDHRIEGVTQVSYRVYFEYDQAADELERDRREQVDDLADPELLSCSCGVRGMTREEARQHVAALREAE
;
A
#
# COMPACT_ATOMS: atom_id res chain seq x y z
N MET A 1 13.93 39.42 8.09
CA MET A 1 12.51 39.32 7.76
C MET A 1 12.13 37.88 8.05
N THR A 2 11.29 37.66 9.04
CA THR A 2 10.71 36.36 9.35
C THR A 2 9.96 35.92 8.11
N ASP A 3 10.20 34.70 7.65
CA ASP A 3 9.49 34.14 6.50
C ASP A 3 7.99 34.18 6.82
N ASP A 4 7.24 35.05 6.14
CA ASP A 4 5.80 35.31 6.33
C ASP A 4 4.93 34.14 5.82
N ARG A 5 5.54 32.99 5.52
CA ARG A 5 4.83 31.75 5.20
C ARG A 5 4.67 30.96 6.48
N ASP A 6 3.44 30.92 6.97
CA ASP A 6 3.04 29.96 7.99
C ASP A 6 3.29 28.54 7.43
N PRO A 7 4.29 27.82 7.95
CA PRO A 7 4.66 26.51 7.43
C PRO A 7 3.57 25.48 7.68
N GLU A 8 2.78 25.64 8.76
CA GLU A 8 1.68 24.72 9.09
C GLU A 8 0.57 24.88 8.06
N LYS A 9 0.16 26.11 7.78
CA LYS A 9 -0.83 26.42 6.74
C LYS A 9 -0.39 25.92 5.36
N THR A 10 0.89 26.09 5.01
CA THR A 10 1.44 25.59 3.75
C THR A 10 1.35 24.07 3.63
N LEU A 11 1.56 23.33 4.73
CA LEU A 11 1.43 21.88 4.77
C LEU A 11 -0.04 21.43 4.69
N GLU A 12 -0.96 22.17 5.33
CA GLU A 12 -2.39 21.89 5.27
C GLU A 12 -2.94 22.07 3.86
N ASP A 13 -2.62 23.19 3.21
CA ASP A 13 -3.03 23.48 1.83
C ASP A 13 -2.50 22.40 0.87
N TRP A 14 -1.23 22.01 1.01
CA TRP A 14 -0.64 20.94 0.21
C TRP A 14 -1.34 19.59 0.44
N LYS A 15 -1.65 19.22 1.69
CA LYS A 15 -2.37 17.97 1.99
C LYS A 15 -3.77 17.97 1.38
N ALA A 16 -4.48 19.10 1.44
CA ALA A 16 -5.81 19.24 0.88
C ALA A 16 -5.78 19.07 -0.65
N GLU A 17 -4.79 19.67 -1.32
CA GLU A 17 -4.59 19.50 -2.77
C GLU A 17 -4.33 18.02 -3.13
N MET A 18 -3.40 17.36 -2.44
CA MET A 18 -3.10 15.94 -2.68
C MET A 18 -4.30 15.03 -2.42
N GLN A 19 -5.09 15.31 -1.38
CA GLN A 19 -6.30 14.55 -1.09
C GLN A 19 -7.34 14.73 -2.21
N ALA A 20 -7.55 15.95 -2.69
CA ALA A 20 -8.50 16.22 -3.77
C ALA A 20 -8.08 15.56 -5.09
N GLU A 21 -6.78 15.56 -5.42
CA GLU A 21 -6.25 14.83 -6.58
C GLU A 21 -6.48 13.32 -6.44
N HIS A 22 -6.26 12.77 -5.24
CA HIS A 22 -6.50 11.36 -4.97
C HIS A 22 -7.99 10.97 -5.12
N GLU A 23 -8.89 11.74 -4.52
CA GLU A 23 -10.34 11.53 -4.63
C GLU A 23 -10.82 11.61 -6.09
N THR A 24 -10.26 12.54 -6.87
CA THR A 24 -10.57 12.68 -8.30
C THR A 24 -10.12 11.44 -9.07
N ALA A 25 -8.89 10.96 -8.87
CA ALA A 25 -8.38 9.79 -9.56
C ALA A 25 -9.12 8.48 -9.19
N ILE A 26 -9.71 8.43 -7.98
CA ILE A 26 -10.62 7.35 -7.59
C ILE A 26 -11.93 7.44 -8.39
N ALA A 27 -12.53 8.63 -8.43
CA ALA A 27 -13.89 8.84 -8.94
C ALA A 27 -14.00 8.93 -10.47
N ASP A 28 -12.93 9.33 -11.16
CA ASP A 28 -12.87 9.50 -12.62
C ASP A 28 -11.66 8.76 -13.21
N PRO A 29 -11.68 7.42 -13.20
CA PRO A 29 -10.58 6.63 -13.72
C PRO A 29 -10.59 6.56 -15.26
N ASP A 30 -9.39 6.59 -15.86
CA ASP A 30 -9.23 6.49 -17.32
C ASP A 30 -9.67 5.10 -17.84
N PRO A 31 -10.74 4.99 -18.63
CA PRO A 31 -11.26 3.69 -19.08
C PRO A 31 -10.32 2.95 -20.05
N ASP A 32 -9.35 3.63 -20.65
CA ASP A 32 -8.42 3.04 -21.61
C ASP A 32 -7.18 2.41 -20.92
N GLU A 33 -6.97 2.62 -19.62
CA GLU A 33 -5.89 2.01 -18.86
C GLU A 33 -6.22 0.57 -18.38
N ASP A 34 -5.19 -0.21 -17.99
CA ASP A 34 -5.41 -1.51 -17.36
C ASP A 34 -5.67 -1.33 -15.86
N HIS A 35 -6.77 -1.89 -15.37
CA HIS A 35 -7.19 -1.77 -13.97
C HIS A 35 -7.19 -3.10 -13.24
N ARG A 36 -6.33 -3.19 -12.22
CA ARG A 36 -6.23 -4.31 -11.29
C ARG A 36 -5.99 -3.79 -9.88
N ILE A 37 -6.88 -4.15 -8.96
CA ILE A 37 -6.72 -3.86 -7.54
C ILE A 37 -5.75 -4.86 -6.91
N GLU A 38 -4.75 -4.34 -6.21
CA GLU A 38 -3.70 -5.09 -5.55
C GLU A 38 -3.56 -4.64 -4.09
N GLY A 39 -3.24 -5.60 -3.22
CA GLY A 39 -2.86 -5.36 -1.83
C GLY A 39 -1.61 -6.18 -1.53
N VAL A 40 -0.63 -5.55 -0.86
CA VAL A 40 0.61 -6.22 -0.47
C VAL A 40 0.59 -6.45 1.04
N THR A 41 0.76 -7.70 1.44
CA THR A 41 0.93 -8.10 2.84
C THR A 41 2.19 -8.93 2.97
N GLN A 42 2.91 -8.77 4.09
CA GLN A 42 4.15 -9.49 4.37
C GLN A 42 3.97 -10.32 5.62
N VAL A 43 4.43 -11.56 5.57
CA VAL A 43 4.38 -12.50 6.69
C VAL A 43 5.80 -12.74 7.19
N SER A 44 6.05 -12.40 8.45
CA SER A 44 7.35 -12.59 9.08
C SER A 44 7.50 -14.00 9.62
N TYR A 45 8.65 -14.62 9.36
CA TYR A 45 9.04 -15.89 9.98
C TYR A 45 10.32 -15.70 10.80
N ARG A 46 10.34 -16.28 11.99
CA ARG A 46 11.56 -16.49 12.76
C ARG A 46 12.14 -17.85 12.39
N VAL A 47 13.41 -17.87 12.03
CA VAL A 47 14.12 -19.09 11.63
C VAL A 47 15.26 -19.33 12.60
N TYR A 48 15.38 -20.57 13.05
CA TYR A 48 16.39 -21.03 14.00
C TYR A 48 17.37 -21.97 13.29
N PHE A 49 18.63 -21.90 13.72
CA PHE A 49 19.71 -22.70 13.16
C PHE A 49 20.45 -23.41 14.28
N GLU A 50 20.88 -24.63 14.01
CA GLU A 50 21.79 -25.41 14.85
C GLU A 50 23.09 -25.65 14.09
N TYR A 51 24.20 -25.74 14.81
CA TYR A 51 25.52 -25.96 14.21
C TYR A 51 25.87 -27.45 14.29
N ASP A 52 26.05 -28.08 13.12
CA ASP A 52 26.59 -29.44 13.01
C ASP A 52 28.12 -29.40 12.98
N GLN A 53 28.73 -29.84 14.08
CA GLN A 53 30.19 -29.91 14.23
C GLN A 53 30.86 -30.95 13.33
N ALA A 54 30.14 -32.00 12.92
CA ALA A 54 30.70 -33.05 12.07
C ALA A 54 30.81 -32.59 10.62
N ALA A 55 29.83 -31.81 10.16
CA ALA A 55 29.83 -31.19 8.84
C ALA A 55 30.53 -29.82 8.79
N ASP A 56 30.75 -29.18 9.96
CA ASP A 56 31.20 -27.78 10.07
C ASP A 56 30.22 -26.80 9.38
N GLU A 57 28.91 -27.01 9.57
CA GLU A 57 27.86 -26.27 8.89
C GLU A 57 26.74 -25.81 9.85
N LEU A 58 26.08 -24.70 9.51
CA LEU A 58 24.85 -24.26 10.19
C LEU A 58 23.63 -24.80 9.44
N GLU A 59 22.91 -25.71 10.08
CA GLU A 59 21.68 -26.28 9.56
C GLU A 59 20.46 -25.55 10.11
N ARG A 60 19.41 -25.45 9.29
CA ARG A 60 18.14 -24.88 9.72
C ARG A 60 17.36 -25.90 10.53
N ASP A 61 17.20 -25.65 11.81
CA ASP A 61 16.47 -26.53 12.74
C ASP A 61 14.95 -26.35 12.61
N ARG A 62 14.46 -25.11 12.78
CA ARG A 62 13.02 -24.84 12.77
C ARG A 62 12.67 -23.45 12.28
N ARG A 63 11.38 -23.27 11.93
CA ARG A 63 10.78 -21.97 11.62
C ARG A 63 9.49 -21.78 12.40
N GLU A 64 9.22 -20.55 12.82
CA GLU A 64 8.01 -20.13 13.51
C GLU A 64 7.45 -18.90 12.78
N GLN A 65 6.15 -18.92 12.48
CA GLN A 65 5.46 -17.74 11.95
C GLN A 65 5.30 -16.72 13.09
N VAL A 66 5.72 -15.48 12.87
CA VAL A 66 5.66 -14.42 13.88
C VAL A 66 4.40 -13.59 13.71
N ASP A 67 4.00 -13.35 12.46
CA ASP A 67 2.83 -12.56 12.12
C ASP A 67 1.84 -13.39 11.31
N ASP A 68 0.55 -13.17 11.52
CA ASP A 68 -0.50 -13.80 10.70
C ASP A 68 -0.66 -13.09 9.36
N LEU A 69 -1.12 -13.84 8.37
CA LEU A 69 -1.54 -13.25 7.11
C LEU A 69 -2.80 -12.40 7.36
N ALA A 70 -2.67 -11.09 7.17
CA ALA A 70 -3.79 -10.16 7.21
C ALA A 70 -3.92 -9.41 5.89
N ASP A 71 -5.16 -9.12 5.50
CA ASP A 71 -5.43 -8.22 4.38
C ASP A 71 -4.89 -6.82 4.70
N PRO A 72 -4.19 -6.17 3.76
CA PRO A 72 -3.71 -4.81 3.98
C PRO A 72 -4.89 -3.83 4.04
N GLU A 73 -4.75 -2.81 4.87
CA GLU A 73 -5.78 -1.77 5.02
C GLU A 73 -5.88 -0.88 3.77
N LEU A 74 -4.76 -0.70 3.08
CA LEU A 74 -4.65 0.11 1.88
C LEU A 74 -4.31 -0.75 0.66
N LEU A 75 -4.98 -0.42 -0.44
CA LEU A 75 -4.91 -1.07 -1.73
C LEU A 75 -4.38 -0.08 -2.78
N SER A 76 -3.96 -0.62 -3.91
CA SER A 76 -3.53 0.15 -5.08
C SER A 76 -4.16 -0.40 -6.34
N CYS A 77 -4.26 0.42 -7.36
CA CYS A 77 -4.62 0.04 -8.72
C CYS A 77 -3.40 0.11 -9.64
N SER A 78 -3.34 -0.74 -10.66
CA SER A 78 -2.32 -0.71 -11.70
C SER A 78 -2.27 0.59 -12.50
N CYS A 79 -3.38 1.34 -12.57
CA CYS A 79 -3.44 2.69 -13.15
C CYS A 79 -2.68 3.77 -12.36
N GLY A 80 -2.09 3.40 -11.21
CA GLY A 80 -1.23 4.29 -10.42
C GLY A 80 -1.90 4.92 -9.21
N VAL A 81 -3.23 4.78 -9.04
CA VAL A 81 -3.92 5.17 -7.79
C VAL A 81 -3.47 4.26 -6.64
N ARG A 82 -2.96 4.84 -5.56
CA ARG A 82 -2.41 4.11 -4.40
C ARG A 82 -2.98 4.66 -3.11
N GLY A 83 -3.04 3.82 -2.08
CA GLY A 83 -3.49 4.24 -0.75
C GLY A 83 -5.01 4.23 -0.59
N MET A 84 -5.73 3.47 -1.42
CA MET A 84 -7.18 3.35 -1.33
C MET A 84 -7.56 2.43 -0.18
N THR A 85 -8.48 2.84 0.66
CA THR A 85 -9.23 1.92 1.51
C THR A 85 -10.01 0.90 0.66
N ARG A 86 -10.51 -0.16 1.28
CA ARG A 86 -11.36 -1.13 0.59
C ARG A 86 -12.64 -0.50 0.00
N GLU A 87 -13.17 0.53 0.65
CA GLU A 87 -14.34 1.26 0.16
C GLU A 87 -14.00 2.09 -1.07
N GLU A 88 -12.90 2.86 -1.04
CA GLU A 88 -12.43 3.66 -2.17
C GLU A 88 -12.05 2.78 -3.36
N ALA A 89 -11.39 1.65 -3.15
CA ALA A 89 -11.09 0.70 -4.22
C ALA A 89 -12.37 0.15 -4.88
N ARG A 90 -13.43 -0.06 -4.10
CA ARG A 90 -14.73 -0.45 -4.66
C ARG A 90 -15.36 0.70 -5.46
N GLN A 91 -15.26 1.94 -4.99
CA GLN A 91 -15.76 3.12 -5.72
C GLN A 91 -15.03 3.27 -7.06
N HIS A 92 -13.71 3.13 -7.06
CA HIS A 92 -12.89 3.17 -8.28
C HIS A 92 -13.33 2.14 -9.32
N VAL A 93 -13.53 0.89 -8.90
CA VAL A 93 -14.02 -0.18 -9.80
C VAL A 93 -15.45 0.07 -10.28
N ALA A 94 -16.30 0.68 -9.44
CA ALA A 94 -17.65 1.05 -9.85
C ALA A 94 -17.64 2.15 -10.92
N ALA A 95 -16.82 3.19 -10.74
CA ALA A 95 -16.66 4.27 -11.70
C ALA A 95 -16.17 3.77 -13.06
N LEU A 96 -15.19 2.85 -13.08
CA LEU A 96 -14.74 2.20 -14.31
C LEU A 96 -15.88 1.52 -15.08
N ARG A 97 -16.72 0.76 -14.37
CA ARG A 97 -17.86 0.06 -14.99
C ARG A 97 -18.95 0.98 -15.51
N GLU A 98 -19.03 2.19 -14.99
CA GLU A 98 -19.95 3.22 -15.48
C GLU A 98 -19.37 4.00 -16.67
N ALA A 99 -18.05 3.98 -16.83
CA ALA A 99 -17.32 4.62 -17.93
C ALA A 99 -17.18 3.71 -19.19
N GLU A 100 -17.32 2.38 -19.04
CA GLU A 100 -17.43 1.38 -20.13
C GLU A 100 -18.72 1.51 -20.95
#